data_AF-H0PRP2-F1
#
_entry.id   AF-H0PRP2-F1
#
_cell.length_a   1.000
_cell.length_b   1.000
_cell.length_c   1.000
_cell.angle_alpha   90.00
_cell.angle_beta   90.00
_cell.angle_gamma   90.00
#
_symmetry.space_group_name_H-M   'P 1'
#
loop_
_entity.id
_entity.type
_entity.pdbx_description
1 polymer ?
#
loop_
_entity_poly.entity_id
_entity_poly.type
_entity_poly.pdbx_seq_one_letter_code
_entity_poly.pdbx_strand_id
1 'polypeptide(L)'
;MTPQSVESLMAEIDAEDQPDFGGLGIGEVEARRLMANHFCEIDSRLAEHGLSAEARLEVMAAIAAHTMVENMLLYVERLRSAPAQADFRDWMQRHGLA
;
A
#
# COMPACT_ATOMS: atom_id res chain seq x y z
N MET A 1 1.06 -6.31 16.77
CA MET A 1 0.06 -5.95 15.73
C MET A 1 -0.86 -7.15 15.54
N THR A 2 -2.14 -6.99 15.17
CA THR A 2 -3.02 -8.13 14.82
C THR A 2 -3.61 -7.98 13.42
N PRO A 3 -3.90 -9.06 12.69
CA PRO A 3 -4.46 -8.96 11.34
C PRO A 3 -5.76 -8.14 11.31
N GLN A 4 -6.65 -8.32 12.28
CA GLN A 4 -7.91 -7.59 12.37
C GLN A 4 -7.67 -6.08 12.55
N SER A 5 -6.70 -5.69 13.38
CA SER A 5 -6.36 -4.27 13.55
C SER A 5 -5.82 -3.64 12.27
N VAL A 6 -4.99 -4.37 11.51
CA VAL A 6 -4.43 -3.89 10.24
C VAL A 6 -5.50 -3.84 9.16
N GLU A 7 -6.38 -4.84 9.07
CA GLU A 7 -7.51 -4.86 8.12
C GLU A 7 -8.45 -3.68 8.34
N SER A 8 -8.76 -3.33 9.60
CA SER A 8 -9.54 -2.14 9.93
C SER A 8 -8.83 -0.85 9.53
N LEU A 9 -7.54 -0.70 9.84
CA LEU A 9 -6.78 0.49 9.45
C LEU A 9 -6.69 0.65 7.94
N MET A 10 -6.50 -0.43 7.18
CA MET A 10 -6.55 -0.38 5.71
C MET A 10 -7.93 0.04 5.20
N ALA A 11 -9.01 -0.47 5.80
CA ALA A 11 -10.37 -0.05 5.43
C ALA A 11 -10.62 1.44 5.69
N GLU A 12 -10.05 2.00 6.76
CA GLU A 12 -10.13 3.44 7.06
C GLU A 12 -9.36 4.28 6.02
N ILE A 13 -8.19 3.81 5.59
CA ILE A 13 -7.40 4.47 4.53
C ILE A 13 -8.14 4.40 3.18
N ASP A 14 -8.66 3.23 2.82
CA ASP A 14 -9.38 3.01 1.56
C ASP A 14 -10.69 3.81 1.49
N ALA A 15 -11.24 4.26 2.62
CA ALA A 15 -12.43 5.11 2.64
C ALA A 15 -12.16 6.52 2.08
N GLU A 16 -10.92 6.99 2.12
CA GLU A 16 -10.52 8.27 1.54
C GLU A 16 -10.22 8.15 0.03
N ASP A 17 -9.62 7.02 -0.39
CA ASP A 17 -9.30 6.72 -1.80
C ASP A 17 -9.43 5.21 -2.06
N GLN A 18 -10.54 4.81 -2.68
CA GLN A 18 -10.84 3.38 -2.90
C GLN A 18 -9.93 2.78 -3.97
N PRO A 19 -9.18 1.70 -3.67
CA PRO A 19 -8.38 1.02 -4.67
C PRO A 19 -9.27 0.37 -5.75
N ASP A 20 -8.84 0.45 -7.00
CA ASP A 20 -9.52 -0.24 -8.11
C ASP A 20 -9.10 -1.71 -8.18
N PHE A 21 -10.00 -2.61 -7.75
CA PHE A 21 -9.82 -4.06 -7.83
C PHE A 21 -10.31 -4.68 -9.15
N GLY A 22 -10.76 -3.86 -10.11
CA GLY A 22 -11.34 -4.29 -11.37
C GLY A 22 -10.46 -5.27 -12.13
N GLY A 23 -10.97 -6.49 -12.35
CA GLY A 23 -10.31 -7.51 -13.19
C GLY A 23 -9.24 -8.36 -12.49
N LEU A 24 -8.98 -8.17 -11.20
CA LEU A 24 -7.95 -8.92 -10.46
C LEU A 24 -8.41 -10.30 -9.94
N GLY A 25 -9.71 -10.60 -10.01
CA GLY A 25 -10.25 -11.89 -9.55
C GLY A 25 -10.17 -12.11 -8.03
N ILE A 26 -9.87 -11.08 -7.26
CA ILE A 26 -9.83 -11.05 -5.80
C ILE A 26 -10.69 -9.88 -5.29
N GLY A 27 -11.52 -10.12 -4.27
CA GLY A 27 -12.32 -9.07 -3.65
C GLY A 27 -11.49 -8.17 -2.73
N GLU A 28 -11.93 -6.93 -2.54
CA GLU A 28 -11.29 -5.94 -1.65
C GLU A 28 -11.03 -6.49 -0.24
N VAL A 29 -12.04 -7.09 0.39
CA VAL A 29 -11.93 -7.66 1.75
C VAL A 29 -10.93 -8.82 1.79
N GLU A 30 -10.88 -9.64 0.74
CA GLU A 30 -9.96 -10.77 0.64
C GLU A 30 -8.52 -10.28 0.47
N ALA A 31 -8.32 -9.25 -0.36
CA ALA A 31 -7.04 -8.60 -0.54
C ALA A 31 -6.54 -7.95 0.76
N ARG A 32 -7.40 -7.19 1.46
CA ARG A 32 -7.07 -6.60 2.76
C ARG A 32 -6.70 -7.68 3.77
N ARG A 33 -7.48 -8.76 3.88
CA ARG A 33 -7.16 -9.87 4.79
C ARG A 33 -5.82 -10.52 4.46
N LEU A 34 -5.56 -10.77 3.18
CA LEU A 34 -4.30 -11.35 2.72
C LEU A 34 -3.11 -10.49 3.14
N MET A 35 -3.18 -9.18 2.88
CA MET A 35 -2.12 -8.24 3.21
C MET A 35 -1.95 -8.05 4.72
N ALA A 36 -3.05 -8.00 5.49
CA ALA A 36 -3.02 -7.89 6.94
C ALA A 36 -2.30 -9.09 7.59
N ASN A 37 -2.59 -10.31 7.11
CA ASN A 37 -1.91 -11.52 7.56
C ASN A 37 -0.42 -11.45 7.23
N HIS A 38 -0.07 -11.07 6.00
CA HIS A 38 1.32 -10.97 5.57
C HIS A 38 2.11 -9.92 6.38
N PHE A 39 1.52 -8.77 6.66
CA PHE A 39 2.12 -7.73 7.51
C PHE A 39 2.41 -8.26 8.93
N CYS A 40 1.49 -9.02 9.51
CA CYS A 40 1.68 -9.61 10.83
C CYS A 40 2.72 -10.75 10.84
N GLU A 41 2.86 -11.50 9.75
CA GLU A 41 3.94 -12.48 9.59
C GLU A 41 5.31 -11.80 9.57
N ILE A 42 5.44 -10.66 8.89
CA ILE A 42 6.68 -9.88 8.88
C ILE A 42 6.98 -9.34 10.29
N ASP A 43 6.00 -8.71 10.96
CA ASP A 43 6.16 -8.23 12.36
C ASP A 43 6.62 -9.37 13.29
N SER A 44 6.03 -10.56 13.15
CA SER A 44 6.39 -11.74 13.93
C SER A 44 7.83 -12.20 13.66
N ARG A 45 8.24 -12.27 12.39
CA ARG A 45 9.63 -12.60 12.03
C ARG A 45 10.61 -11.57 12.58
N LEU A 46 10.32 -10.28 12.45
CA LEU A 46 11.18 -9.23 13.00
C LEU A 46 11.28 -9.34 14.53
N ALA A 47 10.21 -9.73 15.22
CA ALA A 47 10.23 -9.97 16.66
C ALA A 47 11.10 -11.20 17.03
N GLU A 48 11.02 -12.28 16.25
CA GLU A 48 11.89 -13.46 16.41
C GLU A 48 13.38 -13.13 16.24
N HIS A 49 13.70 -12.14 15.42
CA HIS A 49 15.06 -11.61 15.25
C HIS A 49 15.50 -10.66 16.37
N GLY A 50 14.67 -10.45 17.40
CA GLY A 50 15.00 -9.68 18.59
C GLY A 50 14.81 -8.17 18.46
N LEU A 51 14.12 -7.69 17.42
CA LEU A 51 13.83 -6.26 17.28
C LEU A 51 12.79 -5.81 18.34
N SER A 52 13.04 -4.65 18.94
CA SER A 52 12.08 -3.97 19.81
C SER A 52 10.82 -3.58 19.03
N ALA A 53 9.70 -3.38 19.74
CA ALA A 53 8.45 -2.98 19.08
C ALA A 53 8.60 -1.69 18.27
N GLU A 54 9.34 -0.71 18.79
CA GLU A 54 9.61 0.56 18.09
C GLU A 54 10.44 0.36 16.82
N ALA A 55 11.53 -0.41 16.89
CA ALA A 55 12.35 -0.72 15.71
C ALA A 55 11.57 -1.49 14.65
N ARG A 56 10.66 -2.39 15.06
CA ARG A 56 9.77 -3.07 14.11
C ARG A 56 8.81 -2.10 13.44
N LEU A 57 8.19 -1.18 14.19
CA LEU A 57 7.31 -0.18 13.59
C LEU A 57 8.04 0.70 12.57
N GLU A 58 9.28 1.09 12.85
CA GLU A 58 10.11 1.84 11.90
C GLU A 58 10.38 1.04 10.62
N VAL A 59 10.76 -0.24 10.74
CA VAL A 59 10.98 -1.13 9.58
C VAL A 59 9.69 -1.35 8.79
N MET A 60 8.56 -1.62 9.47
CA MET A 60 7.27 -1.82 8.83
C MET A 60 6.80 -0.56 8.09
N ALA A 61 7.03 0.63 8.66
CA ALA A 61 6.77 1.90 7.99
C ALA A 61 7.65 2.09 6.75
N ALA A 62 8.93 1.71 6.82
CA ALA A 62 9.82 1.73 5.65
C ALA A 62 9.35 0.77 4.55
N ILE A 63 8.89 -0.43 4.90
CA ILE A 63 8.31 -1.39 3.94
C ILE A 63 7.05 -0.81 3.28
N ALA A 64 6.15 -0.21 4.06
CA ALA A 64 4.95 0.42 3.54
C ALA A 64 5.30 1.56 2.56
N ALA A 65 6.21 2.45 2.96
CA ALA A 65 6.66 3.56 2.13
C ALA A 65 7.32 3.08 0.82
N HIS A 66 8.13 2.02 0.87
CA HIS A 66 8.73 1.43 -0.32
C HIS A 66 7.67 0.87 -1.27
N THR A 67 6.69 0.14 -0.74
CA THR A 67 5.57 -0.41 -1.52
C THR A 67 4.73 0.70 -2.17
N MET A 68 4.54 1.83 -1.47
CA MET A 68 3.87 3.01 -2.04
C MET A 68 4.64 3.60 -3.22
N VAL A 69 5.98 3.62 -3.16
CA VAL A 69 6.82 4.05 -4.29
C VAL A 69 6.66 3.10 -5.48
N GLU A 70 6.67 1.79 -5.26
CA GLU A 70 6.45 0.81 -6.34
C GLU A 70 5.06 0.99 -6.97
N ASN A 71 4.02 1.13 -6.16
CA ASN A 71 2.66 1.39 -6.63
C ASN A 71 2.57 2.70 -7.43
N MET A 72 3.24 3.76 -6.96
CA MET A 72 3.31 5.03 -7.69
C MET A 72 3.99 4.86 -9.05
N LEU A 73 5.09 4.10 -9.13
CA LEU A 73 5.78 3.85 -10.41
C LEU A 73 4.89 3.08 -11.39
N LEU A 74 4.17 2.06 -10.93
CA LEU A 74 3.20 1.31 -11.73
C LEU A 74 2.07 2.23 -12.23
N TYR A 75 1.60 3.14 -11.37
CA TYR A 75 0.57 4.13 -11.73
C TYR A 75 1.07 5.13 -12.79
N VAL A 76 2.28 5.66 -12.62
CA VAL A 76 2.97 6.53 -13.59
C VAL A 76 3.14 5.82 -14.93
N GLU A 77 3.57 4.56 -14.93
CA GLU A 77 3.72 3.76 -16.15
C GLU A 77 2.38 3.58 -16.87
N ARG A 78 1.32 3.23 -16.12
CA ARG A 78 -0.04 3.09 -16.67
C ARG A 78 -0.50 4.39 -17.33
N LEU A 79 -0.33 5.53 -16.65
CA LEU A 79 -0.71 6.84 -17.18
C LEU A 79 0.07 7.23 -18.43
N ARG A 80 1.35 6.88 -18.51
CA ARG A 80 2.17 7.11 -19.72
C ARG A 80 1.78 6.24 -20.91
N SER A 81 1.25 5.05 -20.66
CA SER A 81 0.82 4.09 -21.69
C SER A 81 -0.61 4.34 -22.21
N ALA A 82 -1.44 5.07 -21.45
CA ALA A 82 -2.78 5.45 -21.84
C ALA A 82 -2.76 6.65 -22.82
N PRO A 83 -3.82 6.85 -23.65
CA PRO A 83 -3.96 8.06 -24.47
C PRO A 83 -4.11 9.37 -23.65
N ALA A 84 -4.10 9.27 -22.32
CA ALA A 84 -4.36 10.35 -21.36
C ALA A 84 -3.07 11.00 -20.80
N GLN A 85 -2.16 11.47 -21.67
CA GLN A 85 -1.00 12.28 -21.23
C GLN A 85 -1.38 13.56 -20.47
N ALA A 86 -2.63 14.03 -20.59
CA ALA A 86 -3.16 15.16 -19.83
C ALA A 86 -3.36 14.80 -18.35
N ASP A 87 -3.97 13.64 -18.05
CA ASP A 87 -4.22 13.17 -16.69
C ASP A 87 -2.90 12.93 -15.92
N PHE A 88 -1.86 12.49 -16.63
CA PHE A 88 -0.52 12.36 -16.07
C PHE A 88 0.08 13.70 -15.62
N ARG A 89 -0.04 14.73 -16.44
CA ARG A 89 0.48 16.07 -16.12
C ARG A 89 -0.27 16.68 -14.95
N ASP A 90 -1.60 16.55 -14.93
CA ASP A 90 -2.43 17.03 -13.83
C ASP A 90 -2.11 16.31 -12.51
N TRP A 91 -1.88 14.99 -12.56
CA TRP A 91 -1.49 14.21 -11.38
C TRP A 91 -0.13 14.67 -10.83
N MET A 92 0.90 14.82 -11.68
CA MET A 92 2.21 15.32 -11.24
C MET A 92 2.11 16.73 -10.62
N GLN A 93 1.27 17.59 -11.18
CA GLN A 93 1.10 18.96 -10.68
C GLN A 93 0.42 19.00 -9.30
N ARG A 94 -0.57 18.14 -9.05
CA ARG A 94 -1.21 18.00 -7.72
C ARG A 94 -0.23 17.57 -6.62
N HIS A 95 0.82 16.84 -6.98
CA HIS A 95 1.85 16.36 -6.06
C HIS A 95 3.14 17.19 -6.10
N GLY A 96 3.15 18.33 -6.81
CA GLY A 96 4.30 19.26 -6.84
C GLY A 96 5.52 18.73 -7.59
N LEU A 97 5.33 17.79 -8.51
CA LEU A 97 6.40 17.12 -9.27
C LEU A 97 6.53 17.64 -10.73
N ALA A 98 5.82 18.72 -11.10
CA ALA A 98 5.74 19.28 -12.46
C ALA A 98 6.16 20.76 -12.52
#